data_AF-A0A3N5SCW2-F1
#
_entry.id   AF-A0A3N5SCW2-F1
#
_cell.length_a   1.000
_cell.length_b   1.000
_cell.length_c   1.000
_cell.angle_alpha   90.00
_cell.angle_beta   90.00
_cell.angle_gamma   90.00
#
_symmetry.space_group_name_H-M   'P 1'
#
loop_
_entity.id
_entity.type
_entity.pdbx_description
1 polymer ?
#
loop_
_entity_poly.entity_id
_entity_poly.type
_entity_poly.pdbx_seq_one_letter_code
_entity_poly.pdbx_strand_id
1 'polypeptide(L)' 'MINKAIFEENWDLIRSRSTERWSLMVDYDLSKVDKAEVKLNKFITMLRVKYGYTQEKAREELGRFWVDYVAKSKTGP' A
#
# COMPACT_ATOMS: atom_id res chain seq x y z
N MET A 1 11.79 4.98 0.90
CA MET A 1 10.34 5.22 0.70
C MET A 1 9.99 4.73 -0.70
N ILE A 2 8.89 4.00 -0.89
CA ILE A 2 8.47 3.52 -2.22
C ILE A 2 8.05 4.72 -3.09
N ASN A 3 8.37 4.69 -4.38
CA ASN A 3 7.97 5.73 -5.34
C ASN A 3 6.73 5.30 -6.16
N LYS A 4 6.16 6.23 -6.93
CA LYS A 4 4.95 6.00 -7.73
C LYS A 4 5.12 4.83 -8.71
N ALA A 5 6.21 4.81 -9.48
CA ALA A 5 6.43 3.79 -10.50
C ALA A 5 6.47 2.39 -9.89
N ILE A 6 7.30 2.19 -8.85
CA ILE A 6 7.41 0.90 -8.17
C ILE A 6 6.06 0.49 -7.56
N PHE A 7 5.33 1.43 -6.95
CA PHE A 7 4.00 1.13 -6.38
C PHE A 7 3.01 0.66 -7.46
N GLU A 8 2.97 1.33 -8.60
CA GLU A 8 2.01 1.02 -9.67
C GLU A 8 2.38 -0.27 -10.40
N GLU A 9 3.66 -0.50 -10.68
CA GLU A 9 4.16 -1.75 -11.26
C GLU A 9 3.89 -2.97 -10.36
N ASN A 10 3.89 -2.78 -9.04
CA ASN A 10 3.70 -3.86 -8.06
C ASN A 10 2.31 -3.82 -7.41
N TRP A 11 1.36 -3.10 -8.01
CA TRP A 11 0.06 -2.84 -7.39
C TRP A 11 -0.69 -4.12 -7.01
N ASP A 12 -0.79 -5.10 -7.91
CA ASP A 12 -1.53 -6.34 -7.64
C ASP A 12 -0.98 -7.09 -6.42
N LEU A 13 0.35 -7.09 -6.29
CA LEU A 13 1.04 -7.70 -5.17
C LEU A 13 0.77 -6.95 -3.87
N ILE A 14 0.92 -5.63 -3.89
CA ILE A 14 0.62 -4.76 -2.76
C ILE A 14 -0.84 -4.96 -2.32
N ARG A 15 -1.78 -4.97 -3.28
CA ARG A 15 -3.21 -5.18 -3.05
C ARG A 15 -3.47 -6.52 -2.36
N SER A 16 -2.89 -7.61 -2.85
CA SER A 16 -3.12 -8.97 -2.32
C SER A 16 -2.77 -9.12 -0.83
N ARG A 17 -1.84 -8.31 -0.32
CA ARG A 17 -1.38 -8.34 1.09
C ARG A 17 -1.86 -7.15 1.91
N SER A 18 -2.55 -6.20 1.29
CA SER A 18 -2.96 -4.96 1.95
C SER A 18 -3.96 -5.20 3.07
N THR A 19 -4.87 -6.16 2.91
CA THR A 19 -5.88 -6.54 3.92
C THR A 19 -5.24 -7.19 5.15
N GLU A 20 -4.14 -7.94 4.97
CA GLU A 20 -3.37 -8.54 6.07
C GLU A 20 -2.65 -7.48 6.90
N ARG A 21 -2.10 -6.44 6.26
CA ARG A 21 -1.36 -5.37 6.95
C ARG A 21 -2.28 -4.29 7.53
N TRP A 22 -3.35 -3.97 6.83
CA TRP A 22 -4.29 -2.91 7.16
C TRP A 22 -5.72 -3.47 7.14
N SER A 23 -6.20 -4.00 8.27
CA SER A 23 -7.52 -4.63 8.40
C SER A 23 -8.72 -3.75 8.01
N LEU A 24 -8.64 -2.42 8.12
CA LEU A 24 -9.65 -1.45 7.67
C LEU A 24 -9.62 -1.16 6.15
N MET A 25 -8.61 -1.64 5.43
CA MET A 25 -8.50 -1.56 3.97
C MET A 25 -9.07 -2.83 3.35
N VAL A 26 -10.40 -2.88 3.21
CA VAL A 26 -11.09 -4.03 2.62
C VAL A 26 -11.00 -4.04 1.09
N ASP A 27 -11.29 -5.17 0.45
CA ASP A 27 -11.19 -5.34 -1.01
C ASP A 27 -11.96 -4.30 -1.81
N TYR A 28 -13.12 -3.87 -1.30
CA TYR A 28 -13.91 -2.81 -1.91
C TYR A 28 -13.15 -1.47 -1.94
N ASP A 29 -12.43 -1.12 -0.87
CA ASP A 29 -11.61 0.08 -0.82
C ASP A 29 -10.42 -0.02 -1.78
N LEU A 30 -9.78 -1.18 -1.84
CA LEU A 30 -8.68 -1.46 -2.77
C LEU A 30 -9.15 -1.40 -4.24
N SER A 31 -10.38 -1.81 -4.53
CA SER A 31 -10.97 -1.65 -5.88
C SER A 31 -11.12 -0.18 -6.31
N LYS A 32 -11.27 0.74 -5.35
CA LYS A 32 -11.29 2.19 -5.63
C LYS A 32 -9.88 2.74 -5.89
N VAL A 33 -8.88 2.18 -5.22
CA VAL A 33 -7.47 2.50 -5.50
C VAL A 33 -7.12 2.04 -6.92
N ASP A 34 -7.54 0.84 -7.28
CA ASP A 34 -7.28 0.22 -8.58
C ASP A 34 -7.75 1.08 -9.77
N LYS A 35 -8.93 1.68 -9.62
CA LYS A 35 -9.57 2.56 -10.61
C LYS A 35 -9.07 4.01 -10.59
N ALA A 36 -8.20 4.38 -9.66
CA ALA A 36 -7.72 5.74 -9.56
C ALA A 36 -6.65 6.05 -10.63
N GLU A 37 -6.67 7.29 -11.12
CA GLU A 37 -5.65 7.80 -12.05
C GLU A 37 -4.22 7.71 -11.48
N VAL A 38 -4.08 8.00 -10.19
CA VAL A 38 -2.82 7.84 -9.44
C VAL A 38 -3.07 6.96 -8.23
N LYS A 39 -2.78 5.66 -8.38
CA LYS A 39 -3.07 4.63 -7.36
C LYS A 39 -2.36 4.94 -6.04
N LEU A 40 -1.09 5.35 -6.09
CA LEU A 40 -0.31 5.68 -4.89
C LEU A 40 -0.98 6.78 -4.07
N ASN A 41 -1.41 7.88 -4.71
CA ASN A 41 -2.05 9.00 -4.01
C ASN A 41 -3.39 8.57 -3.39
N LYS A 42 -4.17 7.75 -4.12
CA LYS A 42 -5.43 7.23 -3.60
C LYS A 42 -5.19 6.30 -2.40
N PHE A 43 -4.21 5.41 -2.47
CA PHE A 43 -3.85 4.49 -1.38
C PHE A 43 -3.43 5.25 -0.13
N ILE A 44 -2.53 6.24 -0.26
CA ILE A 44 -2.10 7.11 0.84
C ILE A 44 -3.30 7.84 1.45
N THR A 45 -4.22 8.35 0.62
CA THR A 45 -5.44 9.00 1.09
C THR A 45 -6.32 8.05 1.90
N MET A 46 -6.47 6.80 1.45
CA MET A 46 -7.26 5.80 2.17
C MET A 46 -6.64 5.46 3.53
N LEU A 47 -5.31 5.31 3.62
CA LEU A 47 -4.64 5.11 4.91
C LEU A 47 -4.91 6.26 5.89
N ARG A 48 -4.89 7.51 5.40
CA ARG A 48 -5.22 8.69 6.21
C ARG A 48 -6.67 8.65 6.70
N VAL A 49 -7.61 8.35 5.81
CA VAL A 49 -9.06 8.32 6.15
C VAL A 49 -9.39 7.20 7.12
N LYS A 50 -8.82 6.01 6.92
CA LYS A 50 -9.16 4.81 7.70
C LYS A 50 -8.45 4.75 9.05
N TYR A 51 -7.21 5.24 9.12
CA TYR A 51 -6.36 5.10 10.31
C TYR A 51 -5.98 6.43 10.96
N GLY A 52 -6.44 7.56 10.43
CA GLY A 52 -6.10 8.88 10.95
C GLY A 52 -4.63 9.28 10.73
N TYR A 53 -3.92 8.61 9.81
CA TYR A 53 -2.51 8.91 9.57
C TYR A 53 -2.32 10.31 8.99
N THR A 54 -1.18 10.92 9.32
CA THR A 54 -0.65 12.04 8.52
C THR A 54 -0.20 11.51 7.16
N GLN A 55 -0.03 12.42 6.19
CA GLN A 55 0.49 12.04 4.88
C GLN A 55 1.89 11.40 4.96
N GLU A 56 2.74 11.91 5.83
CA GLU A 56 4.07 11.38 6.08
C GLU A 56 4.00 9.97 6.67
N LYS A 57 3.23 9.79 7.76
CA LYS A 57 3.06 8.47 8.39
C LYS A 57 2.51 7.43 7.43
N ALA A 58 1.55 7.79 6.59
CA ALA A 58 1.00 6.88 5.58
C ALA A 58 2.08 6.45 4.55
N ARG A 59 2.94 7.37 4.11
CA ARG A 59 4.05 7.06 3.18
C ARG A 59 5.11 6.19 3.84
N GLU A 60 5.41 6.45 5.10
CA GLU A 60 6.33 5.61 5.87
C GLU A 60 5.80 4.20 6.08
N GLU A 61 4.53 4.04 6.49
CA GLU A 61 3.92 2.71 6.69
C GLU A 61 3.92 1.91 5.39
N LEU A 62 3.57 2.55 4.29
CA LEU A 62 3.63 1.93 2.98
C LEU A 62 5.08 1.56 2.58
N GLY A 63 6.04 2.43 2.88
CA GLY A 63 7.46 2.15 2.67
C GLY A 63 7.97 0.97 3.51
N ARG A 64 7.60 0.90 4.79
CA ARG A 64 7.92 -0.21 5.70
C ARG A 64 7.33 -1.51 5.18
N PHE A 65 6.05 -1.50 4.82
CA PHE A 65 5.38 -2.66 4.23
C PHE A 65 6.13 -3.17 2.99
N TRP A 66 6.56 -2.27 2.09
CA TRP A 66 7.31 -2.67 0.90
C TRP A 66 8.68 -3.27 1.23
N VAL A 67 9.42 -2.68 2.17
CA VAL A 67 10.72 -3.21 2.61
C VAL A 67 10.55 -4.57 3.28
N ASP A 68 9.60 -4.71 4.21
CA ASP A 68 9.28 -5.98 4.88
C ASP A 68 8.95 -7.06 3.86
N TYR A 69 8.17 -6.70 2.84
CA TYR A 69 7.79 -7.61 1.77
C TYR A 69 8.99 -8.04 0.92
N VAL A 70 9.78 -7.09 0.40
CA VAL A 70 10.95 -7.38 -0.43
C VAL A 70 12.03 -8.16 0.34
N ALA A 71 12.19 -7.88 1.64
CA ALA A 71 13.09 -8.63 2.50
C ALA A 71 12.64 -10.10 2.61
N LYS A 72 11.35 -10.33 2.89
CA LYS A 72 10.76 -11.68 2.97
C LYS A 72 10.81 -12.43 1.65
N SER A 73 10.64 -11.75 0.50
CA SER A 73 10.73 -12.38 -0.82
C SER A 73 12.16 -12.74 -1.21
N LYS A 74 13.17 -12.05 -0.66
CA LYS A 74 14.59 -12.37 -0.86
C LYS A 74 15.11 -13.48 0.05
N THR A 75 14.40 -13.77 1.14
CA THR A 75 14.74 -14.83 2.10
C THR A 75 13.79 -16.03 2.00
N GLY A 76 13.24 -16.32 0.82
CA GLY A 76 12.61 -17.62 0.55
C GLY A 76 13.66 -18.75 0.59
N PRO A 77 13.26 -19.99 0.94
CA PRO A 77 14.13 -21.09 1.37
C PRO A 77 15.26 -21.46 0.41
#